data_AF-A0A8J6QAD5-F1
#
_entry.id   AF-A0A8J6QAD5-F1
#
_cell.length_a   1.000
_cell.length_b   1.000
_cell.length_c   1.000
_cell.angle_alpha   90.00
_cell.angle_beta   90.00
_cell.angle_gamma   90.00
#
_symmetry.space_group_name_H-M   'P 1'
#
loop_
_entity.id
_entity.type
_entity.pdbx_description
1 polymer ?
#
loop_
_entity_poly.entity_id
_entity_poly.type
_entity_poly.pdbx_seq_one_letter_code
_entity_poly.pdbx_strand_id
1 'polypeptide(L)'
;MKKAAYLDNNIFVDIEQNSLSTIELMKNIDHNITDFFYSASHLHEANEITAKTNSELKIRLEKRFRTISSVTNNNYLFQELPSNKVYKLKEEPNVVFDTINDVPFAQNMMKRMVNTVSEVQRAEFRKQLNIDPMRINNYSPKEVIEQINSKRDLIGGFSLVGMIEKAIEFHPQGKEMGLHNRFAGIFEMLDMVGYWKDKYNEKSNYARLWDASHCHFSSYCDYFISNDKRTRNKAKVVFEIYRIETKVLDSKGNE
;
A
#
# COMPACT_ATOMS: atom_id res chain seq x y z
N MET A 1 -11.75 22.68 9.33
CA MET A 1 -10.88 21.88 10.23
C MET A 1 -9.73 21.39 9.38
N LYS A 2 -8.47 21.55 9.80
CA LYS A 2 -7.31 21.13 8.99
C LYS A 2 -7.37 19.62 8.75
N LYS A 3 -7.17 19.18 7.49
CA LYS A 3 -7.16 17.76 7.11
C LYS A 3 -5.83 17.35 6.51
N ALA A 4 -5.49 16.08 6.71
CA ALA A 4 -4.27 15.47 6.21
C ALA A 4 -4.57 14.45 5.12
N ALA A 5 -3.77 14.44 4.06
CA ALA A 5 -3.85 13.45 2.99
C ALA A 5 -2.53 12.71 2.84
N TYR A 6 -2.60 11.40 2.66
CA TYR A 6 -1.49 10.58 2.23
C TYR A 6 -1.60 10.35 0.73
N LEU A 7 -0.54 10.68 0.00
CA LEU A 7 -0.48 10.49 -1.45
C LEU A 7 0.20 9.17 -1.76
N ASP A 8 -0.34 8.44 -2.72
CA ASP A 8 0.34 7.29 -3.31
C ASP A 8 1.45 7.74 -4.26
N ASN A 9 2.40 6.86 -4.56
CA ASN A 9 3.54 7.16 -5.39
C ASN A 9 3.16 7.53 -6.84
N ASN A 10 2.08 6.97 -7.37
CA ASN A 10 1.54 7.36 -8.68
C ASN A 10 1.09 8.84 -8.73
N ILE A 11 0.61 9.40 -7.62
CA ILE A 11 0.23 10.81 -7.53
C ILE A 11 1.47 11.70 -7.59
N PHE A 12 2.55 11.30 -6.90
CA PHE A 12 3.82 12.01 -7.02
C PHE A 12 4.38 11.95 -8.44
N VAL A 13 4.26 10.80 -9.13
CA VAL A 13 4.65 10.67 -10.55
C VAL A 13 3.87 11.67 -11.43
N ASP A 14 2.56 11.76 -11.24
CA ASP A 14 1.70 12.66 -12.01
C ASP A 14 2.07 14.14 -11.77
N ILE A 15 2.30 14.52 -10.51
CA ILE A 15 2.75 15.87 -10.15
C ILE A 15 4.13 16.17 -10.74
N GLU A 16 5.07 15.21 -10.67
CA GLU A 16 6.42 15.33 -11.23
C GLU A 16 6.42 15.51 -12.76
N GLN A 17 5.36 15.05 -13.43
CA GLN A 17 5.14 15.18 -14.88
C GLN A 17 4.29 16.41 -15.24
N ASN A 18 3.85 17.20 -14.25
CA ASN A 18 2.92 18.31 -14.41
C ASN A 18 1.56 17.91 -15.01
N SER A 19 1.15 16.65 -14.88
CA SER A 19 -0.20 16.18 -15.26
C SER A 19 -1.22 16.40 -14.14
N LEU A 20 -0.75 16.78 -12.95
CA LEU A 20 -1.54 17.05 -11.76
C LEU A 20 -0.84 18.08 -10.87
N SER A 21 -1.60 18.84 -10.10
CA SER A 21 -1.10 19.76 -9.08
C SER A 21 -1.79 19.56 -7.73
N THR A 22 -1.14 19.99 -6.64
CA THR A 22 -1.74 19.97 -5.29
C THR A 22 -2.97 20.87 -5.18
N ILE A 23 -3.00 21.98 -5.94
CA ILE A 23 -4.16 22.87 -6.03
C ILE A 23 -5.38 22.13 -6.62
N GLU A 24 -5.16 21.35 -7.68
CA GLU A 24 -6.23 20.53 -8.28
C GLU A 24 -6.70 19.44 -7.32
N LEU A 25 -5.78 18.77 -6.61
CA LEU A 25 -6.14 17.79 -5.59
C LEU A 25 -7.03 18.40 -4.50
N MET A 26 -6.62 19.54 -3.93
CA MET A 26 -7.41 20.25 -2.92
C MET A 26 -8.78 20.68 -3.46
N LYS A 27 -8.85 21.13 -4.71
CA LYS A 27 -10.11 21.53 -5.34
C LYS A 27 -11.05 20.34 -5.57
N ASN A 28 -10.52 19.22 -6.05
CA ASN A 28 -11.32 18.04 -6.43
C ASN A 28 -11.75 17.21 -5.22
N ILE A 29 -10.93 17.18 -4.16
CA ILE A 29 -11.13 16.28 -3.02
C ILE A 29 -11.68 17.04 -1.82
N ASP A 30 -10.89 17.96 -1.26
CA ASP A 30 -11.27 18.75 -0.10
C ASP A 30 -10.32 19.95 0.07
N HIS A 31 -10.89 21.16 -0.01
CA HIS A 31 -10.15 22.42 0.13
C HIS A 31 -9.57 22.62 1.54
N ASN A 32 -10.00 21.82 2.52
CA ASN A 32 -9.49 21.84 3.89
C ASN A 32 -8.22 20.97 4.09
N ILE A 33 -7.77 20.25 3.06
CA ILE A 33 -6.49 19.55 3.12
C ILE A 33 -5.38 20.59 3.23
N THR A 34 -4.63 20.57 4.33
CA THR A 34 -3.50 21.47 4.57
C THR A 34 -2.16 20.76 4.57
N ASP A 35 -2.16 19.44 4.77
CA ASP A 35 -0.96 18.65 4.97
C ASP A 35 -0.99 17.41 4.09
N PHE A 36 -0.01 17.29 3.21
CA PHE A 36 0.27 16.07 2.46
C PHE A 36 1.41 15.31 3.12
N PHE A 37 1.30 13.99 3.22
CA PHE A 37 2.32 13.14 3.84
C PHE A 37 2.95 12.17 2.85
N TYR A 38 4.23 11.88 3.06
CA TYR A 38 4.94 10.75 2.47
C TYR A 38 5.46 9.80 3.56
N SER A 39 6.11 8.72 3.14
CA SER A 39 6.66 7.67 4.02
C SER A 39 7.87 6.99 3.36
N ALA A 40 8.49 6.04 4.07
CA ALA A 40 9.59 5.25 3.54
C ALA A 40 9.22 4.44 2.29
N SER A 41 7.95 4.08 2.11
CA SER A 41 7.46 3.31 0.96
C SER A 41 7.76 4.02 -0.37
N HIS A 42 7.54 5.34 -0.42
CA HIS A 42 7.85 6.17 -1.59
C HIS A 42 9.32 6.11 -1.98
N LEU A 43 10.20 6.01 -0.99
CA LEU A 43 11.64 6.06 -1.16
C LEU A 43 12.19 4.68 -1.51
N HIS A 44 11.59 3.61 -0.98
CA HIS A 44 11.85 2.27 -1.46
C HIS A 44 11.42 2.07 -2.92
N GLU A 45 10.30 2.65 -3.34
CA GLU A 45 9.91 2.63 -4.75
C GLU A 45 10.82 3.49 -5.63
N ALA A 46 11.37 4.59 -5.08
CA ALA A 46 12.38 5.39 -5.79
C ALA A 46 13.63 4.58 -6.15
N ASN A 47 13.98 3.53 -5.39
CA ASN A 47 15.08 2.61 -5.75
C ASN A 47 14.83 1.84 -7.05
N GLU A 48 13.57 1.70 -7.48
CA GLU A 48 13.22 1.03 -8.74
C GLU A 48 13.28 1.98 -9.95
N ILE A 49 13.63 3.25 -9.74
CA ILE A 49 13.93 4.17 -10.83
C ILE A 49 15.15 3.65 -11.58
N THR A 50 14.97 3.35 -12.86
CA THR A 50 16.04 2.91 -13.75
C THR A 50 16.57 4.08 -14.56
N ALA A 51 17.85 4.03 -14.96
CA ALA A 51 18.47 5.00 -15.84
C ALA A 51 19.62 4.35 -16.63
N LYS A 52 20.03 4.95 -17.74
CA LYS A 52 21.16 4.42 -18.55
C LYS A 52 22.51 4.70 -17.91
N THR A 53 22.60 5.75 -17.10
CA THR A 53 23.82 6.18 -16.42
C THR A 53 23.55 6.53 -14.97
N ASN A 54 24.56 6.43 -14.10
CA ASN A 54 24.46 6.85 -12.70
C ASN A 54 24.13 8.35 -12.55
N SER A 55 24.64 9.19 -13.45
CA SER A 55 24.32 10.62 -13.46
C SER A 55 22.84 10.87 -13.75
N GLU A 56 22.27 10.16 -14.72
CA GLU A 56 20.85 10.23 -15.04
C GLU A 56 19.99 9.69 -13.88
N LEU A 57 20.41 8.59 -13.24
CA LEU A 57 19.73 8.06 -12.06
C LEU A 57 19.67 9.10 -10.93
N LYS A 58 20.82 9.74 -10.63
CA LYS A 58 20.91 10.78 -9.61
C LYS A 58 19.98 11.95 -9.92
N ILE A 59 19.95 12.42 -11.16
CA ILE A 59 19.04 13.50 -11.59
C ILE A 59 17.57 13.11 -11.38
N ARG A 60 17.19 11.87 -11.72
CA ARG A 60 15.80 11.38 -11.53
C ARG A 60 15.43 11.29 -10.05
N LEU A 61 16.31 10.74 -9.22
CA LEU A 61 16.11 10.67 -7.76
C LEU A 61 16.00 12.05 -7.14
N GLU A 62 16.91 12.97 -7.48
CA GLU A 62 16.84 14.35 -6.99
C GLU A 62 15.55 15.05 -7.42
N LYS A 63 15.06 14.81 -8.64
CA LYS A 63 13.77 15.35 -9.10
C LYS A 63 12.61 14.78 -8.28
N ARG A 64 12.61 13.47 -8.02
CA ARG A 64 11.62 12.79 -7.17
C ARG A 64 11.62 13.37 -5.75
N PHE A 65 12.78 13.48 -5.12
CA PHE A 65 12.90 14.01 -3.76
C PHE A 65 12.44 15.46 -3.66
N ARG A 66 12.86 16.32 -4.61
CA ARG A 66 12.39 17.71 -4.69
C ARG A 66 10.87 17.81 -4.83
N THR A 67 10.27 16.90 -5.60
CA THR A 67 8.81 16.84 -5.77
C THR A 67 8.12 16.41 -4.48
N ILE A 68 8.64 15.39 -3.79
CA ILE A 68 8.10 14.96 -2.50
C ILE A 68 8.20 16.10 -1.46
N SER A 69 9.37 16.74 -1.34
CA SER A 69 9.57 17.85 -0.40
C SER A 69 8.64 19.02 -0.69
N SER A 70 8.49 19.42 -1.97
CA SER A 70 7.64 20.56 -2.34
C SER A 70 6.15 20.31 -2.11
N VAL A 71 5.69 19.08 -2.33
CA VAL A 71 4.28 18.69 -2.13
C VAL A 71 3.96 18.51 -0.65
N THR A 72 4.85 17.87 0.11
CA THR A 72 4.58 17.47 1.50
C THR A 72 5.09 18.46 2.53
N ASN A 73 5.89 19.44 2.15
CA ASN A 73 6.63 20.29 3.09
C ASN A 73 7.41 19.44 4.11
N ASN A 74 7.96 18.33 3.63
CA ASN A 74 8.70 17.31 4.39
C ASN A 74 7.90 16.60 5.48
N ASN A 75 6.56 16.67 5.45
CA ASN A 75 5.71 15.94 6.38
C ASN A 75 5.83 14.43 6.12
N TYR A 76 6.44 13.73 7.07
CA TYR A 76 6.85 12.35 6.97
C TYR A 76 6.12 11.47 8.00
N LEU A 77 5.63 10.33 7.56
CA LEU A 77 5.13 9.28 8.44
C LEU A 77 6.23 8.25 8.70
N PHE A 78 6.76 8.28 9.92
CA PHE A 78 7.81 7.40 10.39
C PHE A 78 7.22 6.22 11.17
N GLN A 79 7.58 4.99 10.83
CA GLN A 79 7.23 3.81 11.61
C GLN A 79 8.41 3.34 12.46
N GLU A 80 8.22 3.31 13.77
CA GLU A 80 9.20 2.77 14.72
C GLU A 80 9.04 1.25 14.84
N LEU A 81 10.03 0.49 14.35
CA LEU A 81 9.92 -0.97 14.20
C LEU A 81 9.84 -1.77 15.53
N PRO A 82 10.43 -1.33 16.66
CA PRO A 82 10.19 -2.02 17.94
C PRO A 82 8.76 -1.86 18.50
N SER A 83 8.13 -0.71 18.28
CA SER A 83 6.82 -0.39 18.86
C SER A 83 5.66 -0.50 17.88
N ASN A 84 5.95 -0.59 16.57
CA ASN A 84 5.02 -0.46 15.46
C ASN A 84 4.18 0.83 15.48
N LYS A 85 4.61 1.87 16.21
CA LYS A 85 3.94 3.16 16.23
C LYS A 85 4.34 3.99 15.02
N VAL A 86 3.38 4.75 14.51
CA VAL A 86 3.60 5.72 13.45
C VAL A 86 3.59 7.13 14.01
N TYR A 87 4.63 7.90 13.69
CA TYR A 87 4.83 9.27 14.12
C TYR A 87 4.78 10.21 12.91
N LYS A 88 4.21 11.41 13.13
CA LYS A 88 4.24 12.51 12.16
C LYS A 88 5.45 13.37 12.45
N LEU A 89 6.44 13.32 11.57
CA LEU A 89 7.71 14.05 11.68
C LEU A 89 7.87 15.01 10.51
N LYS A 90 8.90 15.86 10.59
CA LYS A 90 9.44 16.56 9.43
C LYS A 90 10.81 16.01 9.12
N GLU A 91 10.96 15.43 7.94
CA GLU A 91 12.24 14.87 7.51
C GLU A 91 12.40 15.05 5.99
N GLU A 92 13.61 15.32 5.55
CA GLU A 92 13.91 15.47 4.12
C GLU A 92 13.96 14.09 3.43
N PRO A 93 13.35 13.93 2.24
CA PRO A 93 13.31 12.64 1.53
C PRO A 93 14.69 12.03 1.27
N ASN A 94 15.72 12.84 1.02
CA ASN A 94 17.08 12.33 0.81
C ASN A 94 17.67 11.74 2.10
N VAL A 95 17.41 12.36 3.26
CA VAL A 95 17.90 11.87 4.56
C VAL A 95 17.25 10.52 4.89
N VAL A 96 15.92 10.42 4.69
CA VAL A 96 15.22 9.14 4.87
C VAL A 96 15.73 8.10 3.87
N PHE A 97 15.94 8.49 2.61
CA PHE A 97 16.39 7.58 1.55
C PHE A 97 17.77 6.99 1.86
N ASP A 98 18.70 7.79 2.36
CA ASP A 98 20.02 7.32 2.77
C ASP A 98 19.89 6.33 3.93
N THR A 99 19.04 6.63 4.92
CA THR A 99 18.83 5.79 6.12
C THR A 99 18.22 4.42 5.79
N ILE A 100 17.26 4.34 4.86
CA ILE A 100 16.59 3.06 4.52
C ILE A 100 17.41 2.17 3.58
N ASN A 101 18.43 2.72 2.92
CA ASN A 101 19.27 2.00 1.97
C ASN A 101 20.54 1.42 2.58
N ASP A 102 20.82 1.69 3.85
CA ASP A 102 21.97 1.15 4.57
C ASP A 102 21.91 -0.39 4.77
N VAL A 103 20.80 -1.07 4.43
CA VAL A 103 20.67 -2.54 4.54
C VAL A 103 20.23 -3.22 3.23
N PRO A 104 21.13 -3.38 2.23
CA PRO A 104 20.84 -4.06 0.95
C PRO A 104 20.34 -5.52 1.09
N PHE A 105 20.70 -6.18 2.19
CA PHE A 105 20.30 -7.56 2.47
C PHE A 105 18.78 -7.71 2.66
N ALA A 106 18.14 -6.76 3.34
CA ALA A 106 16.71 -6.82 3.64
C ALA A 106 15.85 -6.73 2.36
N GLN A 107 16.28 -5.92 1.38
CA GLN A 107 15.57 -5.73 0.11
C GLN A 107 15.57 -7.00 -0.76
N ASN A 108 16.74 -7.64 -0.89
CA ASN A 108 16.87 -8.89 -1.65
C ASN A 108 16.12 -10.05 -0.99
N MET A 109 16.07 -10.07 0.35
CA MET A 109 15.28 -11.05 1.10
C MET A 109 13.77 -10.83 0.91
N MET A 110 13.30 -9.58 0.96
CA MET A 110 11.90 -9.23 0.70
C MET A 110 11.46 -9.65 -0.72
N LYS A 111 12.25 -9.32 -1.76
CA LYS A 111 11.97 -9.73 -3.15
C LYS A 111 11.82 -11.25 -3.31
N ARG A 112 12.61 -12.04 -2.58
CA ARG A 112 12.53 -13.52 -2.61
C ARG A 112 11.34 -14.08 -1.83
N MET A 113 10.85 -13.39 -0.80
CA MET A 113 9.73 -13.83 0.02
C MET A 113 8.36 -13.61 -0.63
N VAL A 114 8.20 -12.64 -1.53
CA VAL A 114 6.89 -12.36 -2.18
C VAL A 114 6.47 -13.45 -3.19
N ASN A 115 7.37 -14.38 -3.56
CA ASN A 115 7.15 -15.38 -4.61
C ASN A 115 6.84 -16.80 -4.08
N THR A 116 6.31 -16.94 -2.87
CA THR A 116 6.15 -18.25 -2.20
C THR A 116 4.96 -19.08 -2.69
N VAL A 117 3.94 -18.48 -3.32
CA VAL A 117 2.74 -19.19 -3.82
C VAL A 117 2.58 -18.98 -5.33
N SER A 118 2.67 -20.07 -6.10
CA SER A 118 2.55 -20.07 -7.56
C SER A 118 1.14 -19.71 -8.04
N GLU A 119 1.02 -19.16 -9.25
CA GLU A 119 -0.31 -18.84 -9.84
C GLU A 119 -1.19 -20.09 -10.02
N VAL A 120 -0.60 -21.27 -10.22
CA VAL A 120 -1.32 -22.56 -10.27
C VAL A 120 -2.01 -22.84 -8.93
N GLN A 121 -1.26 -22.74 -7.83
CA GLN A 121 -1.82 -22.94 -6.48
C GLN A 121 -2.90 -21.90 -6.15
N ARG A 122 -2.70 -20.63 -6.56
CA ARG A 122 -3.73 -19.58 -6.41
C ARG A 122 -5.00 -19.92 -7.21
N ALA A 123 -4.86 -20.44 -8.43
CA ALA A 123 -5.99 -20.83 -9.26
C ALA A 123 -6.77 -22.02 -8.69
N GLU A 124 -6.08 -23.03 -8.18
CA GLU A 124 -6.69 -24.16 -7.49
C GLU A 124 -7.44 -23.72 -6.24
N PHE A 125 -6.84 -22.84 -5.44
CA PHE A 125 -7.48 -22.26 -4.26
C PHE A 125 -8.79 -21.55 -4.61
N ARG A 126 -8.81 -20.69 -5.64
CA ARG A 126 -10.03 -20.01 -6.11
C ARG A 126 -11.11 -20.98 -6.56
N LYS A 127 -10.72 -22.05 -7.27
CA LYS A 127 -11.62 -23.11 -7.72
C LYS A 127 -12.26 -23.83 -6.53
N GLN A 128 -11.47 -24.15 -5.50
CA GLN A 128 -11.98 -24.78 -4.28
C GLN A 128 -12.97 -23.89 -3.53
N LEU A 129 -12.72 -22.58 -3.46
CA LEU A 129 -13.63 -21.63 -2.82
C LEU A 129 -14.89 -21.33 -3.64
N ASN A 130 -14.95 -21.79 -4.90
CA ASN A 130 -15.99 -21.45 -5.87
C ASN A 130 -16.19 -19.93 -5.98
N ILE A 131 -15.08 -19.18 -6.05
CA ILE A 131 -15.08 -17.73 -6.20
C ILE A 131 -14.79 -17.40 -7.66
N ASP A 132 -15.67 -16.61 -8.27
CA ASP A 132 -15.44 -16.01 -9.58
C ASP A 132 -14.77 -14.63 -9.42
N PRO A 133 -13.52 -14.44 -9.89
CA PRO A 133 -12.81 -13.16 -9.83
C PRO A 133 -13.55 -12.01 -10.53
N MET A 134 -14.28 -12.29 -11.62
CA MET A 134 -15.03 -11.23 -12.30
C MET A 134 -16.19 -10.74 -11.46
N ARG A 135 -16.80 -11.64 -10.69
CA ARG A 135 -17.96 -11.32 -9.84
C ARG A 135 -17.53 -10.57 -8.59
N ILE A 136 -16.50 -11.06 -7.90
CA ILE A 136 -16.03 -10.46 -6.62
C ILE A 136 -15.49 -9.04 -6.81
N ASN A 137 -14.97 -8.67 -8.00
CA ASN A 137 -14.49 -7.31 -8.28
C ASN A 137 -15.60 -6.24 -8.27
N ASN A 138 -16.86 -6.65 -8.37
CA ASN A 138 -18.02 -5.76 -8.34
C ASN A 138 -18.66 -5.65 -6.94
N TYR A 139 -18.11 -6.37 -5.96
CA TYR A 139 -18.64 -6.38 -4.60
C TYR A 139 -18.13 -5.16 -3.81
N SER A 140 -19.00 -4.63 -2.96
CA SER A 140 -18.62 -3.69 -1.92
C SER A 140 -17.64 -4.34 -0.93
N PRO A 141 -16.87 -3.54 -0.17
CA PRO A 141 -15.95 -4.06 0.85
C PRO A 141 -16.59 -5.09 1.80
N LYS A 142 -17.81 -4.83 2.27
CA LYS A 142 -18.57 -5.72 3.15
C LYS A 142 -18.90 -7.05 2.47
N GLU A 143 -19.42 -6.99 1.25
CA GLU A 143 -19.75 -8.19 0.46
C GLU A 143 -18.50 -9.04 0.16
N VAL A 144 -17.33 -8.43 -0.06
CA VAL A 144 -16.07 -9.16 -0.22
C VAL A 144 -15.71 -9.92 1.06
N ILE A 145 -15.79 -9.26 2.21
CA ILE A 145 -15.50 -9.87 3.52
C ILE A 145 -16.48 -11.01 3.81
N GLU A 146 -17.77 -10.79 3.60
CA GLU A 146 -18.83 -11.78 3.77
C GLU A 146 -18.65 -12.98 2.84
N GLN A 147 -18.34 -12.73 1.56
CA GLN A 147 -18.10 -13.79 0.58
C GLN A 147 -16.93 -14.68 1.01
N ILE A 148 -15.81 -14.10 1.45
CA ILE A 148 -14.65 -14.88 1.92
C ILE A 148 -15.01 -15.64 3.20
N ASN A 149 -15.65 -14.98 4.17
CA ASN A 149 -16.03 -15.60 5.45
C ASN A 149 -17.09 -16.70 5.28
N SER A 150 -17.96 -16.63 4.28
CA SER A 150 -18.94 -17.67 3.95
C SER A 150 -18.26 -18.99 3.55
N LYS A 151 -16.99 -18.93 3.14
CA LYS A 151 -16.17 -20.09 2.77
C LYS A 151 -15.27 -20.56 3.91
N ARG A 152 -15.45 -20.04 5.14
CA ARG A 152 -14.58 -20.34 6.29
C ARG A 152 -14.35 -21.84 6.51
N ASP A 153 -15.37 -22.67 6.31
CA ASP A 153 -15.28 -24.11 6.55
C ASP A 153 -14.32 -24.79 5.55
N LEU A 154 -14.13 -24.21 4.36
CA LEU A 154 -13.16 -24.65 3.36
C LEU A 154 -11.73 -24.17 3.65
N ILE A 155 -11.57 -23.20 4.56
CA ILE A 155 -10.29 -22.59 4.97
C ILE A 155 -10.00 -22.84 6.46
N GLY A 156 -10.39 -24.01 6.96
CA GLY A 156 -10.05 -24.46 8.32
C GLY A 156 -10.91 -23.82 9.42
N GLY A 157 -12.08 -23.29 9.09
CA GLY A 157 -13.04 -22.68 10.02
C GLY A 157 -12.74 -21.22 10.37
N PHE A 158 -11.69 -20.62 9.81
CA PHE A 158 -11.27 -19.26 10.14
C PHE A 158 -11.95 -18.22 9.25
N SER A 159 -12.26 -17.05 9.83
CA SER A 159 -12.58 -15.85 9.04
C SER A 159 -11.33 -15.32 8.33
N LEU A 160 -11.50 -14.43 7.35
CA LEU A 160 -10.41 -13.73 6.67
C LEU A 160 -9.40 -13.15 7.67
N VAL A 161 -9.88 -12.43 8.68
CA VAL A 161 -9.02 -11.85 9.73
C VAL A 161 -8.43 -12.95 10.60
N GLY A 162 -9.23 -13.96 10.97
CA GLY A 162 -8.76 -15.10 11.78
C GLY A 162 -7.60 -15.86 11.14
N MET A 163 -7.60 -16.01 9.80
CA MET A 163 -6.48 -16.62 9.07
C MET A 163 -5.20 -15.80 9.21
N ILE A 164 -5.30 -14.48 9.10
CA ILE A 164 -4.14 -13.59 9.18
C ILE A 164 -3.58 -13.57 10.61
N GLU A 165 -4.44 -13.45 11.61
CA GLU A 165 -4.01 -13.51 13.01
C GLU A 165 -3.35 -14.86 13.34
N LYS A 166 -3.89 -15.97 12.83
CA LYS A 166 -3.26 -17.29 13.01
C LYS A 166 -1.91 -17.38 12.30
N ALA A 167 -1.80 -16.87 11.07
CA ALA A 167 -0.53 -16.85 10.35
C ALA A 167 0.54 -16.04 11.09
N ILE A 168 0.15 -14.91 11.70
CA ILE A 168 1.04 -14.10 12.55
C ILE A 168 1.43 -14.87 13.81
N GLU A 169 0.48 -15.50 14.50
CA GLU A 169 0.74 -16.28 15.72
C GLU A 169 1.76 -17.41 15.51
N PHE A 170 1.70 -18.09 14.36
CA PHE A 170 2.64 -19.17 14.01
C PHE A 170 3.99 -18.67 13.47
N HIS A 171 4.12 -17.39 13.13
CA HIS A 171 5.37 -16.85 12.61
C HIS A 171 6.41 -16.67 13.74
N PRO A 172 7.69 -17.03 13.55
CA PRO A 172 8.73 -16.88 14.59
C PRO A 172 8.86 -15.46 15.15
N GLN A 173 8.58 -14.45 14.31
CA GLN A 173 8.58 -13.02 14.67
C GLN A 173 7.17 -12.45 14.89
N GLY A 174 6.15 -13.30 15.06
CA GLY A 174 4.75 -12.89 15.14
C GLY A 174 4.46 -11.82 16.20
N LYS A 175 5.19 -11.84 17.32
CA LYS A 175 5.07 -10.84 18.40
C LYS A 175 5.55 -9.45 18.01
N GLU A 176 6.42 -9.35 17.01
CA GLU A 176 6.94 -8.09 16.47
C GLU A 176 6.09 -7.58 15.29
N MET A 177 5.14 -8.40 14.80
CA MET A 177 4.30 -8.04 13.68
C MET A 177 3.14 -7.12 14.06
N GLY A 178 3.19 -5.91 13.52
CA GLY A 178 2.21 -4.85 13.78
C GLY A 178 1.05 -4.81 12.79
N LEU A 179 0.40 -3.65 12.73
CA LEU A 179 -0.71 -3.39 11.81
C LEU A 179 -0.26 -3.45 10.34
N HIS A 180 0.96 -3.00 10.05
CA HIS A 180 1.54 -3.06 8.70
C HIS A 180 1.57 -4.49 8.12
N ASN A 181 1.92 -5.51 8.92
CA ASN A 181 1.95 -6.90 8.47
C ASN A 181 0.54 -7.42 8.18
N ARG A 182 -0.45 -6.98 8.97
CA ARG A 182 -1.85 -7.36 8.77
C ARG A 182 -2.40 -6.77 7.48
N PHE A 183 -2.05 -5.53 7.14
CA PHE A 183 -2.40 -4.91 5.87
C PHE A 183 -1.84 -5.69 4.69
N ALA A 184 -0.54 -6.02 4.75
CA ALA A 184 0.11 -6.86 3.74
C ALA A 184 -0.57 -8.24 3.60
N GLY A 185 -0.90 -8.89 4.72
CA GLY A 185 -1.61 -10.16 4.73
C GLY A 185 -3.00 -10.09 4.10
N ILE A 186 -3.77 -9.03 4.35
CA ILE A 186 -5.09 -8.85 3.72
C ILE A 186 -4.92 -8.61 2.22
N PHE A 187 -4.00 -7.73 1.80
CA PHE A 187 -3.73 -7.48 0.39
C PHE A 187 -3.36 -8.75 -0.36
N GLU A 188 -2.55 -9.61 0.25
CA GLU A 188 -2.15 -10.89 -0.33
C GLU A 188 -3.33 -11.86 -0.42
N MET A 189 -4.15 -11.96 0.63
CA MET A 189 -5.32 -12.83 0.61
C MET A 189 -6.37 -12.36 -0.41
N LEU A 190 -6.59 -11.05 -0.55
CA LEU A 190 -7.45 -10.48 -1.58
C LEU A 190 -6.96 -10.84 -2.99
N ASP A 191 -5.66 -10.80 -3.21
CA ASP A 191 -5.07 -11.21 -4.48
C ASP A 191 -5.23 -12.72 -4.73
N MET A 192 -5.05 -13.55 -3.71
CA MET A 192 -5.24 -15.00 -3.78
C MET A 192 -6.66 -15.35 -4.22
N VAL A 193 -7.69 -14.72 -3.62
CA VAL A 193 -9.09 -14.95 -3.99
C VAL A 193 -9.50 -14.28 -5.32
N GLY A 194 -8.61 -13.49 -5.91
CA GLY A 194 -8.82 -12.86 -7.22
C GLY A 194 -9.44 -11.46 -7.19
N TYR A 195 -9.59 -10.86 -6.01
CA TYR A 195 -10.15 -9.51 -5.85
C TYR A 195 -9.13 -8.45 -6.27
N TRP A 196 -9.46 -7.71 -7.34
CA TRP A 196 -8.62 -6.72 -8.00
C TRP A 196 -7.17 -7.22 -8.17
N LYS A 197 -7.03 -8.48 -8.58
CA LYS A 197 -5.72 -9.15 -8.59
C LYS A 197 -4.73 -8.48 -9.53
N ASP A 198 -3.47 -8.52 -9.14
CA ASP A 198 -2.37 -8.05 -9.96
C ASP A 198 -1.92 -9.13 -10.95
N LYS A 199 -1.19 -8.72 -11.98
CA LYS A 199 -0.56 -9.67 -12.89
C LYS A 199 0.52 -10.44 -12.12
N TYR A 200 0.58 -11.75 -12.27
CA TYR A 200 1.61 -12.55 -11.61
C TYR A 200 2.97 -12.37 -12.32
N ASN A 201 3.82 -11.50 -11.78
CA ASN A 201 5.24 -11.34 -12.16
C ASN A 201 6.00 -10.63 -11.03
N GLU A 202 7.32 -10.78 -11.00
CA GLU A 202 8.18 -10.23 -9.93
C GLU A 202 7.95 -8.72 -9.70
N LYS A 203 7.83 -7.96 -10.79
CA LYS A 203 7.58 -6.51 -10.72
C LYS A 203 6.26 -6.18 -10.03
N SER A 204 5.20 -6.92 -10.33
CA SER A 204 3.86 -6.69 -9.77
C SER A 204 3.77 -7.17 -8.31
N ASN A 205 4.47 -8.26 -7.98
CA ASN A 205 4.56 -8.75 -6.61
C ASN A 205 5.30 -7.74 -5.72
N TYR A 206 6.38 -7.15 -6.21
CA TYR A 206 7.09 -6.08 -5.51
C TYR A 206 6.25 -4.81 -5.36
N ALA A 207 5.53 -4.39 -6.42
CA ALA A 207 4.61 -3.26 -6.35
C ALA A 207 3.51 -3.45 -5.28
N ARG A 208 2.93 -4.65 -5.17
CA ARG A 208 1.91 -4.98 -4.17
C ARG A 208 2.38 -4.78 -2.73
N LEU A 209 3.65 -5.08 -2.45
CA LEU A 209 4.23 -4.84 -1.13
C LEU A 209 4.15 -3.35 -0.77
N TRP A 210 4.47 -2.48 -1.73
CA TRP A 210 4.39 -1.05 -1.55
C TRP A 210 2.94 -0.57 -1.47
N ASP A 211 2.03 -1.07 -2.31
CA ASP A 211 0.60 -0.74 -2.24
C ASP A 211 0.01 -0.96 -0.84
N ALA A 212 0.31 -2.12 -0.23
CA ALA A 212 -0.12 -2.41 1.14
C ALA A 212 0.53 -1.47 2.17
N SER A 213 1.78 -1.08 1.93
CA SER A 213 2.52 -0.13 2.77
C SER A 213 1.93 1.29 2.68
N HIS A 214 1.61 1.78 1.47
CA HIS A 214 0.90 3.05 1.25
C HIS A 214 -0.46 3.04 1.93
N CYS A 215 -1.21 1.94 1.81
CA CYS A 215 -2.48 1.75 2.51
C CYS A 215 -2.32 1.82 4.04
N HIS A 216 -1.27 1.23 4.60
CA HIS A 216 -0.99 1.28 6.04
C HIS A 216 -0.73 2.71 6.51
N PHE A 217 0.18 3.42 5.85
CA PHE A 217 0.50 4.80 6.24
C PHE A 217 -0.68 5.76 6.05
N SER A 218 -1.51 5.54 5.01
CA SER A 218 -2.67 6.39 4.79
C SER A 218 -3.75 6.26 5.86
N SER A 219 -3.77 5.16 6.63
CA SER A 219 -4.69 5.00 7.78
C SER A 219 -4.49 6.04 8.90
N TYR A 220 -3.38 6.78 8.89
CA TYR A 220 -3.07 7.86 9.84
C TYR A 220 -3.44 9.27 9.31
N CYS A 221 -4.13 9.32 8.17
CA CYS A 221 -4.59 10.52 7.47
C CYS A 221 -6.11 10.50 7.27
N ASP A 222 -6.70 11.66 6.94
CA ASP A 222 -8.11 11.75 6.59
C ASP A 222 -8.40 11.19 5.19
N TYR A 223 -7.42 11.29 4.29
CA TYR A 223 -7.53 10.87 2.90
C TYR A 223 -6.37 9.99 2.47
N PHE A 224 -6.68 8.94 1.72
CA PHE A 224 -5.73 8.18 0.90
C PHE A 224 -6.02 8.48 -0.58
N ILE A 225 -5.05 9.09 -1.26
CA ILE A 225 -5.21 9.50 -2.66
C ILE A 225 -4.31 8.63 -3.54
N SER A 226 -4.92 7.86 -4.44
CA SER A 226 -4.21 6.98 -5.39
C SER A 226 -4.96 6.91 -6.71
N ASN A 227 -4.26 7.02 -7.84
CA ASN A 227 -4.87 6.78 -9.15
C ASN A 227 -4.97 5.28 -9.51
N ASP A 228 -4.33 4.39 -8.73
CA ASP A 228 -4.45 2.95 -8.92
C ASP A 228 -5.79 2.42 -8.35
N LYS A 229 -6.68 2.03 -9.26
CA LYS A 229 -7.99 1.49 -8.90
C LYS A 229 -7.90 0.18 -8.11
N ARG A 230 -6.90 -0.68 -8.35
CA ARG A 230 -6.73 -1.94 -7.60
C ARG A 230 -6.37 -1.64 -6.16
N THR A 231 -5.36 -0.78 -5.95
CA THR A 231 -4.90 -0.37 -4.61
C THR A 231 -6.03 0.28 -3.83
N ARG A 232 -6.81 1.18 -4.46
CA ARG A 232 -7.98 1.79 -3.80
C ARG A 232 -9.02 0.76 -3.35
N ASN A 233 -9.39 -0.19 -4.21
CA ASN A 233 -10.40 -1.20 -3.85
C ASN A 233 -9.91 -2.14 -2.73
N LYS A 234 -8.65 -2.58 -2.78
CA LYS A 234 -8.05 -3.38 -1.70
C LYS A 234 -7.98 -2.58 -0.39
N ALA A 235 -7.59 -1.31 -0.45
CA ALA A 235 -7.54 -0.43 0.72
C ALA A 235 -8.90 -0.26 1.40
N LYS A 236 -9.98 -0.08 0.63
CA LYS A 236 -11.34 0.02 1.19
C LYS A 236 -11.76 -1.23 1.96
N VAL A 237 -11.37 -2.43 1.50
CA VAL A 237 -11.62 -3.67 2.25
C VAL A 237 -10.86 -3.67 3.58
N VAL A 238 -9.59 -3.27 3.57
CA VAL A 238 -8.77 -3.19 4.79
C VAL A 238 -9.35 -2.16 5.78
N PHE A 239 -9.78 -1.01 5.28
CA PHE A 239 -10.37 0.04 6.12
C PHE A 239 -11.71 -0.37 6.69
N GLU A 240 -12.55 -1.09 5.95
CA GLU A 240 -13.79 -1.68 6.47
C GLU A 240 -13.50 -2.69 7.60
N ILE A 241 -12.50 -3.55 7.43
CA ILE A 241 -12.09 -4.56 8.45
C ILE A 241 -11.66 -3.88 9.76
N TYR A 242 -10.81 -2.86 9.67
CA TYR A 242 -10.24 -2.18 10.84
C TYR A 242 -11.04 -0.96 11.29
N ARG A 243 -12.19 -0.68 10.66
CA ARG A 243 -13.03 0.51 10.92
C ARG A 243 -12.24 1.81 10.86
N ILE A 244 -11.38 1.93 9.85
CA ILE A 244 -10.59 3.13 9.58
C ILE A 244 -11.45 4.11 8.79
N GLU A 245 -11.50 5.36 9.24
CA GLU A 245 -12.35 6.41 8.67
C GLU A 245 -11.70 7.14 7.48
N THR A 246 -10.44 6.82 7.15
CA THR A 246 -9.72 7.40 6.01
C THR A 246 -10.50 7.18 4.71
N LYS A 247 -10.76 8.27 3.99
CA LYS A 247 -11.45 8.23 2.69
C LYS A 247 -10.48 7.87 1.57
N VAL A 248 -10.85 6.92 0.72
CA VAL A 248 -10.00 6.43 -0.38
C VAL A 248 -10.52 6.97 -1.71
N LEU A 249 -9.72 7.82 -2.38
CA LEU A 249 -10.14 8.58 -3.57
C LEU A 249 -9.05 8.59 -4.65
N ASP A 250 -9.45 8.80 -5.91
CA ASP A 250 -8.55 9.17 -7.00
C ASP A 250 -8.26 10.69 -7.00
N SER A 251 -7.36 11.14 -7.88
CA SER A 251 -6.99 12.57 -7.96
C SER A 251 -8.13 13.50 -8.41
N LYS A 252 -9.25 12.94 -8.87
CA LYS A 252 -10.46 13.65 -9.30
C LYS A 252 -11.56 13.64 -8.23
N GLY A 253 -11.31 13.03 -7.07
CA GLY A 253 -12.27 12.93 -5.97
C GLY A 253 -13.28 11.79 -6.12
N ASN A 254 -13.04 10.83 -7.02
CA ASN A 254 -13.89 9.65 -7.13
C ASN A 254 -13.41 8.53 -6.21
N GLU A 255 -14.37 7.79 -5.66
CA GLU A 255 -14.13 6.57 -4.90
C GLU A 255 -13.66 5.39 -5.78
#